data_AF-A0A3M2DUK7-F1
#
_entry.id   AF-A0A3M2DUK7-F1
#
_cell.length_a   1.000
_cell.length_b   1.000
_cell.length_c   1.000
_cell.angle_alpha   90.00
_cell.angle_beta   90.00
_cell.angle_gamma   90.00
#
_symmetry.space_group_name_H-M   'P 1'
#
loop_
_entity.id
_entity.type
_entity.pdbx_description
1 polymer ?
#
loop_
_entity_poly.entity_id
_entity_poly.type
_entity_poly.pdbx_seq_one_letter_code
_entity_poly.pdbx_strand_id
1 'polypeptide(L)'
;MSECLQTIHDYALRSIGIGERLLPRTDFTLCEQFTLIGSGLIWNIYFGALALFLGFFLATGLAVAKNSRHRLLRKPAEWFIFVFRGSPLFIQFFLFYEAFVLLPKVGIDINLGFVTITAETRWLTRAWLGALIVMF
;
A
#
# COMPACT_ATOMS: atom_id res chain seq x y z
N MET A 1 -20.00 -3.18 33.10
CA MET A 1 -18.97 -3.37 32.06
C MET A 1 -18.00 -2.22 32.21
N SER A 2 -16.69 -2.44 32.39
CA SER A 2 -15.73 -1.34 32.57
C SER A 2 -15.69 -0.47 31.30
N GLU A 3 -15.62 0.86 31.44
CA GLU A 3 -15.63 1.82 30.32
C GLU A 3 -14.60 1.47 29.23
N CYS A 4 -13.41 0.99 29.64
CA CYS A 4 -12.37 0.55 28.72
C CYS A 4 -12.78 -0.63 27.82
N LEU A 5 -13.61 -1.55 28.31
CA LEU A 5 -14.09 -2.67 27.50
C LEU A 5 -15.05 -2.21 26.40
N GLN A 6 -15.85 -1.17 26.68
CA GLN A 6 -16.71 -0.52 25.69
C GLN A 6 -15.86 0.21 24.64
N THR A 7 -14.85 0.97 25.06
CA THR A 7 -13.89 1.61 24.14
C THR A 7 -13.25 0.61 23.18
N ILE A 8 -12.80 -0.54 23.68
CA ILE A 8 -12.22 -1.60 22.84
C ILE A 8 -13.25 -2.12 21.85
N HIS A 9 -14.47 -2.42 22.29
CA HIS A 9 -15.53 -2.91 21.42
C HIS A 9 -15.87 -1.91 20.29
N ASP A 10 -15.90 -0.62 20.61
CA ASP A 10 -16.37 0.41 19.68
C ASP A 10 -15.27 0.91 18.74
N TYR A 11 -14.01 0.90 19.19
CA TYR A 11 -12.89 1.53 18.47
C TYR A 11 -11.76 0.59 18.03
N ALA A 12 -11.63 -0.64 18.55
CA ALA A 12 -10.49 -1.50 18.23
C ALA A 12 -10.36 -1.81 16.73
N LEU A 13 -11.49 -1.97 16.02
CA LEU A 13 -11.51 -2.29 14.58
C LEU A 13 -11.96 -1.12 13.69
N ARG A 14 -12.05 0.08 14.28
CA ARG A 14 -12.47 1.31 13.60
C ARG A 14 -11.70 1.54 12.30
N SER A 15 -10.38 1.35 12.32
CA SER A 15 -9.52 1.62 11.17
C SER A 15 -9.87 0.78 9.93
N ILE A 16 -10.46 -0.40 10.13
CA ILE A 16 -10.91 -1.33 9.08
C ILE A 16 -12.37 -0.99 8.66
N GLY A 17 -13.01 -0.05 9.34
CA GLY A 17 -14.37 0.43 9.05
C GLY A 17 -15.47 -0.24 9.87
N ILE A 18 -15.12 -1.01 10.91
CA ILE A 18 -16.04 -1.68 11.84
C ILE A 18 -16.04 -0.91 13.16
N GLY A 19 -17.21 -0.50 13.64
CA GLY A 19 -17.35 0.30 14.87
C GLY A 19 -17.59 1.79 14.61
N GLU A 20 -17.36 2.61 15.63
CA GLU A 20 -17.70 4.03 15.57
C GLU A 20 -16.69 4.86 14.78
N ARG A 21 -17.19 5.72 13.88
CA ARG A 21 -16.38 6.60 13.00
C ARG A 21 -16.13 7.99 13.56
N LEU A 22 -16.83 8.39 14.61
CA LEU A 22 -16.58 9.66 15.30
C LEU A 22 -15.50 9.44 16.35
N LEU A 23 -14.50 10.31 16.47
CA LEU A 23 -13.53 10.20 17.57
C LEU A 23 -14.15 10.75 18.85
N PRO A 24 -13.77 10.22 20.03
CA PRO A 24 -14.04 10.88 21.30
C PRO A 24 -13.54 12.34 21.23
N ARG A 25 -14.39 13.30 21.65
CA ARG A 25 -14.09 14.73 21.54
C ARG A 25 -13.62 15.37 22.86
N THR A 26 -13.75 14.66 23.98
CA THR A 26 -13.42 15.12 25.33
C THR A 26 -12.81 13.99 26.13
N ASP A 27 -11.79 14.30 26.96
CA ASP A 27 -11.14 13.44 27.95
C ASP A 27 -10.59 12.09 27.45
N PHE A 28 -9.36 12.09 26.91
CA PHE A 28 -8.66 10.86 26.51
C PHE A 28 -8.04 10.13 27.69
N THR A 29 -8.56 8.94 27.98
CA THR A 29 -7.95 7.99 28.91
C THR A 29 -6.80 7.21 28.25
N LEU A 30 -5.95 6.58 29.07
CA LEU A 30 -4.88 5.71 28.58
C LEU A 30 -5.43 4.55 27.71
N CYS A 31 -6.61 4.03 28.06
CA CYS A 31 -7.25 2.94 27.31
C CYS A 31 -7.69 3.39 25.91
N GLU A 32 -8.24 4.60 25.79
CA GLU A 32 -8.60 5.17 24.48
C GLU A 32 -7.39 5.40 23.61
N GLN A 33 -6.31 5.98 24.15
CA GLN A 33 -5.08 6.17 23.39
C GLN A 33 -4.52 4.85 22.86
N PHE A 34 -4.44 3.83 23.71
CA PHE A 34 -3.95 2.52 23.30
C PHE A 34 -4.84 1.88 22.23
N THR A 35 -6.17 1.97 22.39
CA THR A 35 -7.13 1.40 21.44
C THR A 35 -7.11 2.13 20.10
N LEU A 36 -7.06 3.47 20.09
CA LEU A 36 -7.03 4.29 18.88
C LEU A 36 -5.71 4.11 18.11
N ILE A 37 -4.58 4.17 18.80
CA ILE A 37 -3.25 3.94 18.19
C ILE A 37 -3.17 2.49 17.69
N GLY A 38 -3.60 1.52 18.50
CA GLY A 38 -3.64 0.10 18.14
C GLY A 38 -4.50 -0.17 16.92
N SER A 39 -5.68 0.45 16.83
CA SER A 39 -6.56 0.38 15.67
C SER A 39 -5.83 0.84 14.39
N GLY A 40 -5.16 2.00 14.44
CA GLY A 40 -4.37 2.51 13.31
C GLY A 40 -3.12 1.65 12.98
N LEU A 41 -2.51 1.03 13.98
CA LEU A 41 -1.34 0.16 13.82
C LEU A 41 -1.65 -1.06 12.95
N ILE A 42 -2.90 -1.54 12.94
CA ILE A 42 -3.31 -2.69 12.10
C ILE A 42 -2.96 -2.45 10.62
N TRP A 43 -3.22 -1.25 10.09
CA TRP A 43 -2.87 -0.91 8.71
C TRP A 43 -1.36 -0.85 8.48
N ASN A 44 -0.59 -0.34 9.45
CA ASN A 44 0.86 -0.30 9.36
C ASN A 44 1.45 -1.72 9.32
N ILE A 45 0.92 -2.64 10.14
CA ILE A 45 1.32 -4.05 10.13
C ILE A 45 0.95 -4.69 8.78
N TYR A 46 -0.27 -4.48 8.30
CA TYR A 46 -0.72 -5.01 6.99
C TYR A 46 0.21 -4.56 5.85
N PHE A 47 0.46 -3.25 5.77
CA PHE A 47 1.30 -2.66 4.76
C PHE A 47 2.76 -3.07 4.88
N GLY A 48 3.32 -3.03 6.09
CA GLY A 48 4.70 -3.44 6.35
C GLY A 48 4.93 -4.93 6.05
N ALA A 49 4.03 -5.82 6.48
CA ALA A 49 4.16 -7.25 6.22
C ALA A 49 4.13 -7.56 4.72
N LEU A 50 3.21 -6.96 3.98
CA LEU A 50 3.08 -7.21 2.54
C LEU A 50 4.20 -6.55 1.74
N ALA A 51 4.68 -5.37 2.13
CA ALA A 51 5.84 -4.71 1.54
C ALA A 51 7.11 -5.55 1.74
N LEU A 52 7.35 -6.06 2.96
CA LEU A 52 8.51 -6.92 3.24
C LEU A 52 8.43 -8.24 2.47
N PHE A 53 7.25 -8.86 2.40
CA PHE A 53 7.05 -10.11 1.68
C PHE A 53 7.35 -9.94 0.18
N LEU A 54 6.69 -8.98 -0.49
CA LEU A 54 6.90 -8.73 -1.93
C LEU A 54 8.31 -8.21 -2.22
N GLY A 55 8.81 -7.29 -1.39
CA GLY A 55 10.15 -6.74 -1.50
C GLY A 55 11.23 -7.81 -1.36
N PHE A 56 11.04 -8.83 -0.51
CA PHE A 56 11.97 -9.94 -0.37
C PHE A 56 12.11 -10.75 -1.67
N PHE A 57 11.00 -11.16 -2.28
CA PHE A 57 11.04 -11.93 -3.53
C PHE A 57 11.59 -11.09 -4.68
N LEU A 58 11.19 -9.82 -4.78
CA LEU A 58 11.69 -8.90 -5.81
C LEU A 58 13.20 -8.68 -5.65
N ALA A 59 13.68 -8.41 -4.43
CA ALA A 59 15.09 -8.22 -4.14
C ALA A 59 15.91 -9.49 -4.45
N THR A 60 15.38 -10.67 -4.13
CA THR A 60 16.02 -11.95 -4.45
C THR A 60 16.11 -12.16 -5.95
N GLY A 61 15.02 -11.91 -6.70
CA GLY A 61 15.02 -11.99 -8.16
C GLY A 61 16.00 -11.02 -8.81
N LEU A 62 16.04 -9.76 -8.34
CA LEU A 62 16.99 -8.76 -8.81
C LEU A 62 18.45 -9.12 -8.50
N ALA A 63 18.71 -9.72 -7.34
CA ALA A 63 20.05 -10.19 -6.97
C ALA A 63 20.53 -11.30 -7.92
N VAL A 64 19.67 -12.27 -8.21
CA VAL A 64 19.96 -13.34 -9.18
C VAL A 64 20.16 -12.76 -10.59
N ALA A 65 19.27 -11.87 -11.04
CA ALA A 65 19.36 -11.24 -12.35
C ALA A 65 20.64 -10.41 -12.52
N LYS A 66 21.03 -9.66 -11.48
CA LYS A 66 22.28 -8.88 -11.46
C LYS A 66 23.53 -9.76 -11.56
N ASN A 67 23.51 -10.96 -10.99
CA ASN A 67 24.65 -11.90 -11.06
C ASN A 67 24.68 -12.73 -12.36
N SER A 68 23.66 -12.60 -13.22
CA SER A 68 23.61 -13.33 -14.48
C SER A 68 24.72 -12.87 -15.45
N ARG A 69 25.28 -13.82 -16.21
CA ARG A 69 26.20 -13.53 -17.32
C ARG A 69 25.50 -12.83 -18.49
N HIS A 70 24.17 -12.97 -18.59
CA HIS A 70 23.39 -12.42 -19.69
C HIS A 70 23.16 -10.91 -19.51
N ARG A 71 23.70 -10.11 -20.43
CA ARG A 71 23.65 -8.63 -20.35
C ARG A 71 22.22 -8.09 -20.30
N LEU A 72 21.26 -8.73 -20.98
CA LEU A 72 19.86 -8.27 -20.99
C LEU A 72 19.14 -8.46 -19.64
N LEU A 73 19.62 -9.36 -18.77
CA LEU A 73 19.04 -9.52 -17.43
C LEU A 73 19.78 -8.65 -16.41
N ARG A 74 21.10 -8.61 -16.51
CA ARG A 74 21.94 -7.85 -15.57
C ARG A 74 21.73 -6.35 -15.66
N LYS A 75 21.69 -5.77 -16.87
CA LYS A 75 21.64 -4.31 -17.03
C LYS A 75 20.33 -3.68 -16.50
N PRO A 76 19.15 -4.22 -16.82
CA PRO A 76 17.91 -3.74 -16.21
C PRO A 76 17.89 -3.89 -14.69
N ALA A 77 18.40 -4.99 -14.15
CA ALA A 77 18.48 -5.19 -12.69
C ALA A 77 19.41 -4.17 -12.01
N GLU A 78 20.59 -3.89 -12.60
CA GLU A 78 21.51 -2.86 -12.12
C GLU A 78 20.87 -1.46 -12.13
N TRP A 79 20.20 -1.10 -13.22
CA TRP A 79 19.52 0.20 -13.34
C TRP A 79 18.34 0.33 -12.38
N PHE A 80 17.52 -0.70 -12.24
CA PHE A 80 16.44 -0.73 -11.25
C PHE A 80 16.98 -0.49 -9.85
N ILE A 81 18.00 -1.26 -9.43
CA ILE A 81 18.61 -1.10 -8.11
C ILE A 81 19.18 0.31 -7.93
N PHE A 82 19.85 0.86 -8.95
CA PHE A 82 20.42 2.20 -8.89
C PHE A 82 19.36 3.30 -8.72
N VAL A 83 18.27 3.26 -9.50
CA VAL A 83 17.21 4.27 -9.44
C VAL A 83 16.46 4.21 -8.10
N PHE A 84 16.04 3.02 -7.68
CA PHE A 84 15.21 2.86 -6.48
C PHE A 84 16.02 2.98 -5.18
N ARG A 85 17.30 2.55 -5.15
CA ARG A 85 18.18 2.81 -3.98
C ARG A 85 18.81 4.20 -3.98
N GLY A 86 18.91 4.84 -5.13
CA GLY A 86 19.52 6.16 -5.28
C GLY A 86 18.54 7.32 -5.11
N SER A 87 17.24 7.07 -5.07
CA SER A 87 16.20 8.09 -4.90
C SER A 87 15.60 8.07 -3.48
N PRO A 88 15.21 9.22 -2.91
CA PRO A 88 14.50 9.27 -1.64
C PRO A 88 13.12 8.60 -1.73
N LEU A 89 12.76 7.78 -0.74
CA LEU A 89 11.46 7.09 -0.65
C LEU A 89 10.27 8.05 -0.76
N PHE A 90 10.39 9.26 -0.22
CA PHE A 90 9.34 10.29 -0.31
C PHE A 90 9.01 10.68 -1.75
N ILE A 91 10.03 10.81 -2.62
CA ILE A 91 9.83 11.16 -4.03
C ILE A 91 9.17 9.99 -4.78
N GLN A 92 9.53 8.76 -4.45
CA GLN A 92 8.87 7.57 -4.99
C GLN A 92 7.38 7.61 -4.61
N PHE A 93 7.07 7.80 -3.32
CA PHE A 93 5.69 7.92 -2.85
C PHE A 93 4.88 8.97 -3.61
N PHE A 94 5.46 10.16 -3.75
CA PHE A 94 4.82 11.27 -4.45
C PHE A 94 4.60 10.97 -5.94
N LEU A 95 5.61 10.48 -6.64
CA LEU A 95 5.54 10.20 -8.08
C LEU A 95 4.47 9.17 -8.41
N PHE A 96 4.44 8.05 -7.68
CA PHE A 96 3.44 7.01 -7.92
C PHE A 96 2.04 7.46 -7.50
N TYR A 97 1.91 8.23 -6.41
CA TYR A 97 0.63 8.82 -6.03
C TYR A 97 0.06 9.72 -7.14
N GLU A 98 0.87 10.67 -7.65
CA GLU A 98 0.47 11.53 -8.76
C GLU A 98 0.15 10.72 -10.02
N ALA A 99 0.95 9.70 -10.34
CA ALA A 99 0.66 8.80 -11.46
C ALA A 99 -0.70 8.08 -11.32
N PHE A 100 -1.05 7.62 -10.10
CA PHE A 100 -2.35 7.00 -9.82
C PHE A 100 -3.52 7.99 -9.84
N VAL A 101 -3.29 9.25 -9.45
CA VAL A 101 -4.30 10.30 -9.55
C VAL A 101 -4.59 10.67 -11.01
N LEU A 102 -3.54 10.69 -11.85
CA LEU A 102 -3.63 11.00 -13.27
C LEU A 102 -4.23 9.87 -14.12
N LEU A 103 -4.27 8.64 -13.61
CA LEU A 103 -4.88 7.51 -14.31
C LEU A 103 -6.37 7.78 -14.56
N PRO A 104 -6.84 7.70 -15.82
CA PRO A 104 -8.25 7.90 -16.13
C PRO A 104 -9.08 6.89 -15.34
N LYS A 105 -10.01 7.41 -14.52
CA LYS A 105 -10.97 6.61 -13.74
C LYS A 105 -12.09 6.03 -14.61
N VAL A 106 -12.04 6.29 -15.91
CA VAL A 106 -12.90 5.75 -16.95
C VAL A 106 -12.22 4.48 -17.43
N GLY A 107 -12.91 3.34 -17.31
CA GLY A 107 -12.40 2.06 -17.82
C GLY A 107 -11.94 2.26 -19.26
N ILE A 108 -10.70 1.86 -19.56
CA ILE A 108 -10.21 1.94 -20.93
C ILE A 108 -10.91 0.79 -21.66
N ASP A 109 -11.87 1.12 -22.52
CA ASP A 109 -12.51 0.17 -23.43
C ASP A 109 -11.51 -0.20 -24.52
N ILE A 110 -10.70 -1.24 -24.26
CA ILE A 110 -9.79 -1.77 -25.27
C ILE A 110 -10.65 -2.61 -26.21
N ASN A 111 -11.09 -2.01 -27.31
CA ASN A 111 -11.80 -2.70 -28.38
C ASN A 111 -10.79 -3.53 -29.20
N LEU A 112 -10.63 -4.81 -28.86
CA LEU A 112 -9.76 -5.77 -29.56
C LEU A 112 -10.45 -6.38 -30.80
N GLY A 113 -11.39 -5.66 -31.43
CA GLY A 113 -12.11 -6.07 -32.64
C GLY A 113 -13.13 -7.21 -32.46
N PHE A 114 -12.91 -8.10 -31.49
CA PHE A 114 -13.74 -9.29 -31.23
C PHE A 114 -14.22 -9.40 -29.77
N VAL A 115 -13.58 -8.68 -28.83
CA VAL A 115 -13.95 -8.65 -27.40
C VAL A 115 -13.63 -7.26 -26.85
N THR A 116 -14.59 -6.61 -26.20
CA THR A 116 -14.37 -5.39 -25.41
C THR A 116 -13.90 -5.79 -24.02
N ILE A 117 -12.60 -5.71 -23.76
CA ILE A 117 -12.07 -5.89 -22.41
C ILE A 117 -12.12 -4.53 -21.72
N THR A 118 -13.12 -4.33 -20.88
CA THR A 118 -13.22 -3.20 -19.95
C THR A 118 -12.13 -3.37 -18.90
N ALA A 119 -10.96 -2.77 -19.13
CA ALA A 119 -9.94 -2.67 -18.10
C ALA A 119 -10.41 -1.60 -17.10
N GLU A 120 -11.22 -1.99 -16.11
CA GLU A 120 -11.63 -1.08 -15.05
C GLU A 120 -10.39 -0.65 -14.26
N THR A 121 -9.82 0.53 -14.47
CA THR A 121 -8.71 1.08 -13.65
C THR A 121 -9.12 1.42 -12.20
N ARG A 122 -10.38 1.12 -11.84
CA ARG A 122 -11.02 1.43 -10.57
C ARG A 122 -10.42 0.72 -9.37
N TRP A 123 -9.73 -0.41 -9.57
CA TRP A 123 -9.02 -1.14 -8.49
C TRP A 123 -7.63 -0.59 -8.23
N LEU A 124 -6.90 -0.15 -9.27
CA LEU A 124 -5.61 0.54 -9.13
C LEU A 124 -5.73 1.87 -8.39
N THR A 125 -6.88 2.55 -8.55
CA THR A 125 -7.18 3.82 -7.88
C THR A 125 -7.73 3.67 -6.45
N ARG A 126 -7.96 2.44 -5.96
CA ARG A 126 -8.32 2.26 -4.54
C ARG A 126 -7.08 2.50 -3.68
N ALA A 127 -7.23 3.36 -2.66
CA ALA A 127 -6.15 3.82 -1.80
C ALA A 127 -5.29 2.68 -1.19
N TRP A 128 -5.89 1.55 -0.86
CA TRP A 128 -5.18 0.40 -0.28
C TRP A 128 -4.29 -0.36 -1.28
N LEU A 129 -4.69 -0.45 -2.54
CA LEU A 129 -3.95 -1.17 -3.58
C LEU A 129 -2.90 -0.25 -4.23
N GLY A 130 -3.27 1.03 -4.44
CA GLY A 130 -2.33 2.07 -4.84
C GLY A 130 -1.18 2.18 -3.83
N ALA A 131 -1.47 2.37 -2.53
CA ALA A 131 -0.45 2.46 -1.48
C ALA A 131 0.45 1.21 -1.42
N LEU A 132 -0.11 0.02 -1.65
CA LEU A 132 0.67 -1.21 -1.70
C LEU A 132 1.72 -1.19 -2.81
N ILE A 133 1.32 -0.75 -4.00
CA ILE A 133 2.22 -0.70 -5.16
C ILE A 133 3.37 0.26 -4.93
N VAL A 134 3.17 1.31 -4.12
CA VAL A 134 4.22 2.28 -3.86
C VAL A 134 5.24 1.84 -2.82
N MET A 135 4.98 0.78 -2.06
CA MET A 135 5.85 0.37 -0.97
C MET A 135 7.06 -0.49 -1.35
N PHE A 136 7.36 -0.61 -2.65
CA PHE A 136 8.52 -1.36 -3.16
C PHE A 136 9.26 -0.63 -4.28
#